data_AF-A0A945N375-F1
#
_entry.id   AF-A0A945N375-F1
#
_cell.length_a   1.000
_cell.length_b   1.000
_cell.length_c   1.000
_cell.angle_alpha   90.00
_cell.angle_beta   90.00
_cell.angle_gamma   90.00
#
_symmetry.space_group_name_H-M   'P 1'
#
loop_
_entity.id
_entity.type
_entity.pdbx_description
1 polymer ?
#
loop_
_entity_poly.entity_id
_entity_poly.type
_entity_poly.pdbx_seq_one_letter_code
_entity_poly.pdbx_strand_id
1 'polypeptide(L)'
;MTTTREGLSNWRSWLPGARSAHAGTAIEPGSLYVHEGVGKSMELAHVIDSATDEFGICHIRFLLAYRLQDKIMQAGERTLAEEAFSKRFARRIDNTAAAAE
;
A
#
# COMPACT_ATOMS: atom_id res chain seq x y z
N MET A 1 9.96 -32.85 -11.71
CA MET A 1 10.37 -31.51 -11.26
C MET A 1 9.49 -30.51 -11.99
N THR A 2 8.39 -30.11 -11.36
CA THR A 2 7.29 -29.34 -11.96
C THR A 2 7.33 -27.96 -11.33
N THR A 3 7.96 -26.97 -12.00
CA THR A 3 8.02 -25.60 -11.48
C THR A 3 6.73 -24.86 -11.83
N THR A 4 5.99 -24.62 -10.76
CA THR A 4 4.73 -23.92 -10.58
C THR A 4 4.55 -22.64 -11.40
N ARG A 5 3.43 -22.62 -12.14
CA ARG A 5 2.80 -21.46 -12.78
C ARG A 5 1.86 -20.79 -11.76
N GLU A 6 2.40 -20.01 -10.84
CA GLU A 6 1.60 -19.19 -9.90
C GLU A 6 2.14 -17.76 -9.89
N GLY A 7 1.81 -17.01 -10.94
CA GLY A 7 2.18 -15.59 -11.08
C GLY A 7 0.99 -14.64 -11.07
N LEU A 8 -0.24 -15.13 -10.81
CA LEU A 8 -1.46 -14.35 -10.98
C LEU A 8 -2.42 -14.65 -9.82
N SER A 9 -2.88 -13.57 -9.16
CA SER A 9 -4.21 -13.44 -8.55
C SER A 9 -4.36 -13.33 -7.02
N ASN A 10 -3.32 -13.42 -6.18
CA ASN A 10 -3.54 -13.41 -4.72
C ASN A 10 -3.12 -12.13 -3.99
N TRP A 11 -3.62 -10.97 -4.44
CA TRP A 11 -3.47 -9.70 -3.70
C TRP A 11 -4.19 -9.72 -2.33
N ARG A 12 -5.18 -10.62 -2.14
CA ARG A 12 -5.85 -10.86 -0.85
C ARG A 12 -4.93 -11.49 0.19
N SER A 13 -3.83 -12.13 -0.22
CA SER A 13 -2.82 -12.68 0.70
C SER A 13 -1.91 -11.64 1.34
N TRP A 14 -1.96 -10.39 0.87
CA TRP A 14 -1.17 -9.29 1.42
C TRP A 14 -1.89 -8.53 2.52
N LEU A 15 -3.16 -8.84 2.80
CA LEU A 15 -3.96 -8.13 3.79
C LEU A 15 -3.91 -8.88 5.13
N PRO A 16 -3.21 -8.36 6.17
CA PRO A 16 -3.46 -8.82 7.53
C PRO A 16 -4.90 -8.49 7.94
N GLY A 17 -5.51 -9.35 8.75
CA GLY A 17 -6.88 -9.23 9.22
C GLY A 17 -7.18 -7.84 9.81
N ALA A 18 -8.26 -7.24 9.33
CA ALA A 18 -8.66 -5.87 9.64
C ALA A 18 -8.75 -5.63 11.16
N ARG A 19 -7.99 -4.65 11.65
CA ARG A 19 -8.24 -4.00 12.93
C ARG A 19 -8.75 -2.59 12.61
N SER A 20 -9.95 -2.26 13.09
CA SER A 20 -10.64 -1.00 12.81
C SER A 20 -9.76 0.22 13.07
N ALA A 21 -9.58 1.04 12.03
CA ALA A 21 -8.84 2.28 12.08
C ALA A 21 -9.66 3.38 12.76
N HIS A 22 -9.07 3.97 13.80
CA HIS A 22 -9.59 5.17 14.44
C HIS A 22 -9.23 6.37 13.55
N ALA A 23 -10.20 7.27 13.31
CA ALA A 23 -9.99 8.50 12.56
C ALA A 23 -9.03 9.43 13.32
N GLY A 24 -7.74 9.32 13.03
CA GLY A 24 -6.68 10.16 13.57
C GLY A 24 -5.40 10.00 12.78
N THR A 25 -5.28 10.77 11.70
CA THR A 25 -4.08 11.42 11.12
C THR A 25 -2.69 10.73 11.14
N ALA A 26 -2.58 9.42 11.37
CA ALA A 26 -1.32 8.68 11.38
C ALA A 26 -1.36 7.59 10.30
N ILE A 27 -0.25 7.42 9.58
CA ILE A 27 -0.12 6.40 8.54
C ILE A 27 0.10 5.05 9.21
N GLU A 28 -0.88 4.16 9.12
CA GLU A 28 -0.84 2.88 9.84
C GLU A 28 -0.23 1.77 8.97
N PRO A 29 0.68 0.94 9.52
CA PRO A 29 1.10 -0.32 8.91
C PRO A 29 -0.08 -1.23 8.53
N GLY A 30 0.02 -1.87 7.37
CA GLY A 30 -1.05 -2.67 6.76
C GLY A 30 -2.06 -1.87 5.94
N SER A 31 -2.00 -0.53 5.97
CA SER A 31 -2.89 0.31 5.17
C SER A 31 -2.46 0.38 3.71
N LEU A 32 -3.45 0.41 2.81
CA LEU A 32 -3.23 0.59 1.38
C LEU A 32 -3.63 2.00 0.97
N TYR A 33 -2.72 2.69 0.29
CA TYR A 33 -2.96 4.00 -0.29
C TYR A 33 -2.84 3.96 -1.80
N VAL A 34 -3.52 4.89 -2.46
CA VAL A 34 -3.51 5.04 -3.91
C VAL A 34 -3.16 6.46 -4.31
N HIS A 35 -2.39 6.56 -5.39
CA HIS A 35 -2.17 7.78 -6.12
C HIS A 35 -2.60 7.57 -7.58
N GLU A 36 -3.49 8.43 -8.06
CA GLU A 36 -3.92 8.43 -9.46
C GLU A 36 -2.84 9.14 -10.28
N GLY A 37 -2.06 8.35 -11.04
CA GLY A 37 -1.04 8.86 -11.92
C GLY A 37 -1.63 9.47 -13.20
N VAL A 38 -0.77 9.86 -14.14
CA VAL A 38 -1.23 10.41 -15.42
C VAL A 38 -1.88 9.30 -16.27
N GLY A 39 -3.11 9.54 -16.75
CA GLY A 39 -3.85 8.61 -17.60
C GLY A 39 -4.59 7.50 -16.84
N LYS A 40 -4.42 6.23 -17.24
CA LYS A 40 -5.00 5.04 -16.59
C LYS A 40 -4.01 4.30 -15.67
N SER A 41 -2.97 5.00 -15.22
CA SER A 41 -1.97 4.44 -14.31
C SER A 41 -2.34 4.78 -12.87
N MET A 42 -2.31 3.79 -11.98
CA MET A 42 -2.48 4.01 -10.54
C MET A 42 -1.24 3.49 -9.81
N GLU A 43 -0.71 4.28 -8.89
CA GLU A 43 0.30 3.83 -7.96
C GLU A 43 -0.39 3.36 -6.68
N LEU A 44 0.01 2.19 -6.20
CA LEU A 44 -0.50 1.56 -4.99
C LEU A 44 0.65 1.47 -4.00
N ALA A 45 0.43 1.95 -2.78
CA ALA A 45 1.40 1.92 -1.70
C ALA A 45 0.83 1.15 -0.52
N HIS A 46 1.35 -0.06 -0.27
CA HIS A 46 1.02 -0.84 0.91
C HIS A 46 2.02 -0.50 2.02
N VAL A 47 1.57 0.10 3.11
CA VAL A 47 2.43 0.46 4.24
C VAL A 47 2.86 -0.80 4.98
N ILE A 48 4.16 -1.06 5.04
CA ILE A 48 4.74 -2.22 5.72
C ILE A 48 5.04 -1.85 7.17
N ASP A 49 5.66 -0.69 7.39
CA ASP A 49 6.15 -0.25 8.69
C ASP A 49 6.38 1.26 8.72
N SER A 50 6.48 1.83 9.92
CA SER A 50 6.80 3.23 10.15
C SER A 50 7.80 3.37 11.29
N ALA A 51 8.91 4.08 11.06
CA ALA A 51 9.95 4.29 12.05
C ALA A 51 10.38 5.76 12.10
N THR A 52 10.64 6.27 13.30
CA THR A 52 11.16 7.64 13.50
C THR A 52 12.68 7.60 13.60
N ASP A 53 13.35 8.45 12.83
CA ASP A 53 14.81 8.58 12.83
C ASP A 53 15.31 9.46 14.00
N GLU A 54 16.64 9.54 14.21
CA GLU A 54 17.27 10.32 15.29
C GLU A 54 16.93 11.82 15.26
N PHE A 55 16.53 12.35 14.10
CA PHE A 55 16.07 13.73 13.92
C PHE A 55 14.57 13.94 14.18
N GLY A 56 13.84 12.91 14.62
CA GLY A 56 12.40 12.99 14.89
C GLY A 56 11.52 12.92 13.63
N ILE A 57 12.08 12.57 12.47
CA ILE A 57 11.35 12.44 11.21
C ILE A 57 10.74 11.05 11.10
N CYS A 58 9.42 10.96 10.89
CA CYS A 58 8.74 9.69 10.64
C CYS A 58 8.97 9.21 9.20
N HIS A 59 9.52 8.01 9.04
CA HIS A 59 9.75 7.33 7.77
C HIS A 59 8.81 6.16 7.61
N ILE A 60 8.11 6.12 6.48
CA ILE A 60 7.15 5.09 6.11
C ILE A 60 7.82 4.15 5.11
N ARG A 61 7.96 2.88 5.48
CA ARG A 61 8.36 1.80 4.58
C ARG A 61 7.10 1.18 3.96
N PHE A 62 7.07 1.06 2.64
CA PHE A 62 5.92 0.57 1.91
C PHE A 62 6.32 -0.23 0.66
N LEU A 63 5.45 -1.14 0.23
CA LEU A 63 5.57 -1.83 -1.05
C LEU A 63 4.86 -1.01 -2.12
N LEU A 64 5.58 -0.64 -3.18
CA LEU A 64 5.05 0.12 -4.30
C LEU A 64 4.66 -0.83 -5.43
N ALA A 65 3.47 -0.63 -5.98
CA ALA A 65 3.00 -1.30 -7.19
C ALA A 65 2.32 -0.33 -8.15
N TYR A 66 2.41 -0.61 -9.44
CA TYR A 66 1.75 0.13 -10.50
C TYR A 66 0.64 -0.71 -11.09
N ARG A 67 -0.57 -0.15 -11.15
CA ARG A 67 -1.64 -0.70 -11.98
C ARG A 67 -1.67 0.04 -13.30
N LEU A 68 -1.38 -0.67 -14.39
CA LEU A 68 -1.51 -0.18 -15.75
C LEU A 68 -2.56 -1.03 -16.47
N GLN A 69 -3.71 -0.43 -16.81
CA GLN A 69 -4.85 -1.13 -17.38
C GLN A 69 -5.33 -2.27 -16.45
N ASP A 70 -5.08 -3.53 -16.83
CA ASP A 70 -5.46 -4.73 -16.07
C ASP A 70 -4.26 -5.41 -15.39
N LYS A 71 -3.05 -4.87 -15.57
CA LYS A 71 -1.82 -5.46 -15.02
C LYS A 71 -1.36 -4.70 -13.79
N ILE A 72 -0.96 -5.44 -12.76
CA ILE A 72 -0.28 -4.91 -11.59
C ILE A 72 1.19 -5.31 -11.70
N MET A 73 2.09 -4.33 -11.64
CA MET A 73 3.53 -4.50 -11.65
C MET A 73 4.10 -4.03 -10.33
N GLN A 74 4.74 -4.92 -9.57
CA GLN A 74 5.44 -4.54 -8.35
C GLN A 74 6.71 -3.77 -8.70
N ALA A 75 6.88 -2.61 -8.08
CA ALA A 75 8.07 -1.77 -8.19
C ALA A 75 9.08 -2.00 -7.06
N GLY A 76 8.69 -2.82 -6.07
CA GLY A 76 9.49 -3.18 -4.90
C GLY A 76 9.22 -2.28 -3.69
N GLU A 77 10.01 -2.51 -2.63
CA GLU A 77 9.92 -1.77 -1.38
C GLU A 77 10.58 -0.40 -1.50
N ARG A 78 9.97 0.60 -0.85
CA ARG A 78 10.40 1.99 -0.81
C ARG A 78 10.21 2.55 0.59
N THR A 79 10.98 3.58 0.91
CA THR A 79 10.87 4.33 2.16
C THR A 79 10.77 5.81 1.83
N LEU A 80 9.81 6.50 2.41
CA LEU A 80 9.64 7.96 2.29
C LEU A 80 9.34 8.56 3.66
N ALA A 81 9.69 9.83 3.87
CA ALA A 81 9.20 10.57 5.01
C ALA A 81 7.65 10.65 4.97
N GLU A 82 7.01 10.63 6.12
CA GLU A 82 5.54 10.67 6.27
C GLU A 82 4.91 11.84 5.52
N GLU A 83 5.52 13.03 5.59
CA GLU A 83 5.05 14.20 4.83
C GLU A 83 5.13 13.99 3.32
N ALA A 84 6.22 13.40 2.82
CA ALA A 84 6.40 13.12 1.39
C ALA A 84 5.46 12.01 0.92
N PHE A 85 5.24 11.00 1.77
CA PHE A 85 4.27 9.94 1.53
C PHE A 85 2.86 10.52 1.45
N SER A 86 2.44 11.30 2.45
CA SER A 86 1.09 11.90 2.52
C SER A 86 0.79 12.82 1.34
N LYS A 87 1.80 13.58 0.87
CA LYS A 87 1.66 14.43 -0.32
C LYS A 87 1.41 13.64 -1.60
N ARG A 88 2.02 12.46 -1.74
CA ARG A 88 1.86 11.62 -2.93
C ARG A 88 0.62 10.74 -2.82
N PHE A 89 0.45 10.06 -1.69
CA PHE A 89 -0.55 9.05 -1.44
C PHE A 89 -1.63 9.59 -0.50
N ALA A 90 -2.35 10.60 -0.95
CA ALA A 90 -3.36 11.29 -0.13
C ALA A 90 -4.64 10.46 0.10
N ARG A 91 -4.89 9.43 -0.70
CA ARG A 91 -6.12 8.64 -0.65
C ARG A 91 -5.85 7.25 -0.10
N ARG A 92 -6.36 6.97 1.11
CA ARG A 92 -6.45 5.62 1.67
C ARG A 92 -7.55 4.84 0.95
N ILE A 93 -7.29 3.56 0.68
CA ILE A 93 -8.30 2.60 0.24
C ILE A 93 -8.62 1.74 1.46
N ASP A 94 -9.73 2.05 2.11
CA ASP A 94 -10.31 1.12 3.08
C ASP A 94 -11.00 0.02 2.29
N ASN A 95 -10.41 -1.19 2.33
CA ASN A 95 -11.08 -2.36 1.80
C ASN A 95 -12.20 -2.77 2.77
N THR A 96 -13.28 -1.98 2.80
CA THR A 96 -14.53 -2.31 3.52
C THR A 96 -15.46 -3.22 2.69
N ALA A 97 -14.96 -3.76 1.58
CA ALA A 97 -15.72 -4.68 0.73
C ALA A 97 -15.32 -6.15 0.99
N ALA A 98 -16.34 -6.93 1.40
CA ALA A 98 -16.44 -8.40 1.48
C ALA A 98 -16.21 -9.07 2.84
N ALA A 99 -16.91 -8.60 3.88
CA ALA A 99 -17.40 -9.43 5.00
C ALA A 99 -18.87 -9.03 5.30
N ALA A 100 -19.72 -9.16 4.30
CA ALA A 100 -21.18 -9.10 4.33
C ALA A 100 -21.59 -9.92 3.09
N GLU A 101 -22.28 -11.04 3.15
CA GLU A 101 -23.03 -11.79 4.17
C GLU A 101 -22.90 -13.29 3.83
#